data_AF-A0A6A6E1F6-F1
#
_entry.id   AF-A0A6A6E1F6-F1
#
_cell.length_a   1.000
_cell.length_b   1.000
_cell.length_c   1.000
_cell.angle_alpha   90.00
_cell.angle_beta   90.00
_cell.angle_gamma   90.00
#
_symmetry.space_group_name_H-M   'P 1'
#
loop_
_entity.id
_entity.type
_entity.pdbx_description
1 polymer ?
#
loop_
_entity_poly.entity_id
_entity_poly.type
_entity_poly.pdbx_seq_one_letter_code
_entity_poly.pdbx_strand_id
1 'polypeptide(L)'
;MYQAPHVSQFTFLDTPADSDNIVPKARVLWVPLREHSTDTTPVEGSQDTPPEGATNNASRKDDSNQDDGCIPKPSKSKRQKPIPPSSLLNATPFAAFPSSGISSPTPSGTSTAGDNDRSNISTKPTCSLNLVCYRKGSTGCVMRQIVVTSQDRWNSYKVYKDFFLKHPNLIPSDERLFKELRKTYLKDMCGFWRRNFSLKTLRRLRLLSYTSTTRPVPVPLDEFTMQEVLWAYNHPSSFGTETDWIEWVFRLRQPDKRHALEFVEGWNPTRIAALGALPCVASTLVGVVWSALEGDVQTAFTVAGFMLSIATVLLALLAVISGVDS
;
A
#
# COMPACT_ATOMS: atom_id res chain seq x y z
N MET A 1 -6.22 -22.14 -26.16
CA MET A 1 -6.23 -22.88 -24.87
C MET A 1 -5.38 -22.10 -23.88
N TYR A 2 -5.99 -21.35 -22.96
CA TYR A 2 -5.25 -20.65 -21.91
C TYR A 2 -4.89 -21.65 -20.82
N GLN A 3 -3.62 -22.02 -20.73
CA GLN A 3 -3.08 -22.85 -19.65
C GLN A 3 -3.15 -22.02 -18.36
N ALA A 4 -4.00 -22.43 -17.42
CA ALA A 4 -4.15 -21.73 -16.16
C ALA A 4 -2.80 -21.69 -15.43
N PRO A 5 -2.36 -20.54 -14.90
CA PRO A 5 -1.12 -20.46 -14.17
C PRO A 5 -1.17 -21.39 -12.94
N HIS A 6 -0.04 -22.07 -12.70
CA HIS A 6 0.15 -22.99 -11.59
C HIS A 6 -0.22 -22.31 -10.26
N VAL A 7 -1.22 -22.85 -9.57
CA VAL A 7 -1.73 -22.31 -8.30
C VAL A 7 -0.88 -22.87 -7.18
N SER A 8 -0.08 -22.02 -6.53
CA SER A 8 0.59 -22.38 -5.28
C SER A 8 -0.47 -22.57 -4.19
N GLN A 9 -0.50 -23.75 -3.57
CA GLN A 9 -1.29 -23.96 -2.35
C GLN A 9 -0.63 -23.19 -1.20
N PHE A 10 -1.41 -22.36 -0.52
CA PHE A 10 -0.95 -21.61 0.65
C PHE A 10 -1.27 -22.40 1.92
N THR A 11 -0.24 -22.96 2.54
CA THR A 11 -0.37 -23.54 3.87
C THR A 11 -0.15 -22.44 4.90
N PHE A 12 -1.22 -22.04 5.59
CA PHE A 12 -1.10 -21.17 6.76
C PHE A 12 -0.60 -22.02 7.94
N LEU A 13 0.59 -21.69 8.45
CA LEU A 13 0.97 -22.13 9.79
C LEU A 13 0.09 -21.34 10.77
N ASP A 14 -0.95 -21.99 11.27
CA ASP A 14 -1.60 -21.56 12.49
C ASP A 14 -0.59 -21.75 13.61
N THR A 15 0.17 -20.70 13.92
CA THR A 15 0.88 -20.65 15.19
C THR A 15 -0.19 -20.53 16.27
N PRO A 16 -0.38 -21.53 17.14
CA PRO A 16 -1.19 -21.30 18.33
C PRO A 16 -0.57 -20.13 19.07
N ALA A 17 -1.39 -19.13 19.39
CA ALA A 17 -1.02 -18.08 20.32
C ALA A 17 -0.97 -18.72 21.71
N ASP A 18 0.06 -19.51 21.96
CA ASP A 18 0.41 -19.95 23.30
C ASP A 18 1.06 -18.75 24.00
N SER A 19 0.48 -18.39 25.13
CA SER A 19 1.04 -17.36 26.01
C SER A 19 2.43 -17.81 26.42
N ASP A 20 3.42 -16.94 26.19
CA ASP A 20 4.82 -17.11 26.60
C ASP A 20 5.67 -17.99 25.69
N ASN A 21 5.97 -17.55 24.47
CA ASN A 21 7.37 -17.49 23.98
C ASN A 21 7.50 -16.88 22.56
N ILE A 22 8.52 -16.03 22.43
CA ILE A 22 9.30 -15.65 21.24
C ILE A 22 8.54 -15.57 19.91
N VAL A 23 8.34 -14.34 19.42
CA VAL A 23 7.92 -14.03 18.04
C VAL A 23 8.79 -14.80 17.05
N PRO A 24 8.27 -15.80 16.31
CA PRO A 24 8.99 -16.33 15.19
C PRO A 24 8.91 -15.27 14.08
N LYS A 25 10.07 -14.88 13.55
CA LYS A 25 10.16 -14.19 12.27
C LYS A 25 9.57 -15.15 11.24
N ALA A 26 8.30 -14.97 10.86
CA ALA A 26 7.62 -15.81 9.89
C ALA A 26 8.37 -15.73 8.55
N ARG A 27 9.27 -16.68 8.32
CA ARG A 27 9.91 -16.93 7.04
C ARG A 27 8.92 -17.79 6.28
N VAL A 28 8.19 -17.19 5.33
CA VAL A 28 7.41 -17.95 4.36
C VAL A 28 8.41 -18.81 3.59
N LEU A 29 8.50 -20.09 3.96
CA LEU A 29 9.28 -21.08 3.23
C LEU A 29 8.52 -21.37 1.95
N TRP A 30 8.95 -20.70 0.88
CA TRP A 30 8.72 -21.21 -0.45
C TRP A 30 9.44 -22.55 -0.55
N VAL A 31 8.71 -23.64 -0.75
CA VAL A 31 9.27 -24.92 -1.18
C VAL A 31 9.25 -24.90 -2.71
N PRO A 32 10.35 -24.53 -3.39
CA PRO A 32 10.44 -24.77 -4.83
C PRO A 32 10.43 -26.28 -5.05
N LEU A 33 9.61 -26.75 -5.99
CA LEU A 33 9.78 -28.10 -6.52
C LEU A 33 11.18 -28.16 -7.14
N ARG A 34 12.02 -29.06 -6.61
CA ARG A 34 13.42 -29.24 -6.97
C ARG A 34 13.54 -29.69 -8.43
N GLU A 35 13.90 -28.79 -9.33
CA GLU A 35 14.48 -29.15 -10.63
C GLU A 35 15.99 -29.37 -10.45
N HIS A 36 16.49 -30.50 -10.96
CA HIS A 36 17.90 -30.84 -11.01
C HIS A 36 18.64 -29.87 -11.93
N SER A 37 19.62 -29.14 -11.40
CA SER A 37 20.64 -28.48 -12.22
C SER A 37 22.01 -28.59 -11.55
N THR A 38 22.98 -28.93 -12.38
CA THR A 38 24.36 -29.32 -12.10
C THR A 38 25.25 -28.17 -11.64
N ASP A 39 26.19 -28.54 -10.74
CA ASP A 39 27.31 -27.76 -10.20
C ASP A 39 28.22 -27.14 -11.27
N THR A 40 28.63 -25.89 -11.03
CA THR A 40 29.96 -25.39 -11.40
C THR A 40 30.48 -24.44 -10.32
N THR A 41 31.65 -24.77 -9.78
CA THR A 41 32.43 -24.14 -8.72
C THR A 41 33.09 -22.80 -9.07
N PRO A 42 33.60 -22.05 -8.06
CA PRO A 42 34.03 -20.64 -8.16
C PRO A 42 35.54 -20.45 -8.39
N VAL A 43 35.93 -19.24 -8.80
CA VAL A 43 37.33 -18.77 -8.85
C VAL A 43 37.51 -17.55 -7.95
N GLU A 44 38.67 -17.55 -7.30
CA GLU A 44 39.21 -16.75 -6.20
C GLU A 44 40.09 -15.57 -6.70
N GLY A 45 40.32 -14.56 -5.85
CA GLY A 45 41.41 -13.57 -5.97
C GLY A 45 41.01 -12.15 -5.49
N SER A 46 41.47 -11.70 -4.31
CA SER A 46 42.67 -10.85 -4.04
C SER A 46 42.58 -9.42 -4.62
N GLN A 47 42.99 -8.30 -4.02
CA GLN A 47 43.73 -7.94 -2.80
C GLN A 47 43.74 -6.38 -2.67
N ASP A 48 43.90 -5.88 -1.44
CA ASP A 48 44.75 -4.73 -1.00
C ASP A 48 44.54 -3.25 -1.42
N THR A 49 44.06 -2.48 -0.41
CA THR A 49 44.53 -1.22 0.24
C THR A 49 44.71 0.17 -0.45
N PRO A 50 44.56 1.28 0.34
CA PRO A 50 44.43 2.70 -0.08
C PRO A 50 45.76 3.51 0.13
N PRO A 51 45.87 4.85 -0.04
CA PRO A 51 45.32 5.87 0.90
C PRO A 51 45.01 7.30 0.33
N GLU A 52 44.48 8.14 1.24
CA GLU A 52 44.69 9.60 1.44
C GLU A 52 44.41 10.66 0.35
N GLY A 53 43.72 11.73 0.79
CA GLY A 53 43.67 13.02 0.12
C GLY A 53 42.80 14.04 0.85
N ALA A 54 43.41 14.83 1.75
CA ALA A 54 42.81 15.96 2.45
C ALA A 54 42.95 17.28 1.65
N THR A 55 41.99 18.21 1.81
CA THR A 55 42.09 19.70 1.81
C THR A 55 40.66 20.28 1.71
N ASN A 56 40.12 20.96 2.73
CA ASN A 56 40.32 22.35 3.18
C ASN A 56 39.70 23.46 2.30
N ASN A 57 38.82 24.24 2.95
CA ASN A 57 38.69 25.71 2.94
C ASN A 57 37.49 26.43 2.29
N ALA A 58 37.13 27.49 3.04
CA ALA A 58 36.46 28.76 2.70
C ALA A 58 34.91 28.72 2.61
N SER A 59 34.15 29.29 3.55
CA SER A 59 34.07 30.70 3.98
C SER A 59 33.52 31.63 2.89
N ARG A 60 32.23 31.98 2.98
CA ARG A 60 31.75 33.35 2.72
C ARG A 60 30.33 33.57 3.27
N LYS A 61 30.22 34.57 4.15
CA LYS A 61 29.01 35.34 4.45
C LYS A 61 28.58 36.09 3.19
N ASP A 62 27.30 36.41 3.04
CA ASP A 62 26.86 37.81 3.00
C ASP A 62 25.34 37.93 3.06
N ASP A 63 24.93 38.87 3.92
CA ASP A 63 23.60 39.42 4.08
C ASP A 63 23.18 40.20 2.82
N SER A 64 21.89 40.17 2.47
CA SER A 64 21.24 41.31 1.80
C SER A 64 19.73 41.25 1.99
N ASN A 65 19.26 42.12 2.88
CA ASN A 65 17.94 42.74 2.80
C ASN A 65 17.74 43.37 1.42
N GLN A 66 16.58 43.17 0.80
CA GLN A 66 16.04 44.13 -0.16
C GLN A 66 14.53 44.22 -0.02
N ASP A 67 14.12 45.33 0.59
CA ASP A 67 12.79 45.89 0.58
C ASP A 67 12.42 46.46 -0.80
N ASP A 68 11.11 46.74 -0.92
CA ASP A 68 10.42 47.60 -1.89
C ASP A 68 9.91 46.99 -3.21
N GLY A 69 8.58 46.93 -3.29
CA GLY A 69 7.84 46.60 -4.51
C GLY A 69 6.33 46.64 -4.34
N CYS A 70 5.78 47.81 -3.99
CA CYS A 70 4.35 48.08 -3.91
C CYS A 70 3.71 47.98 -5.32
N ILE A 71 2.85 46.98 -5.55
CA ILE A 71 2.02 46.84 -6.75
C ILE A 71 0.53 46.69 -6.34
N PRO A 72 -0.40 47.40 -7.00
CA PRO A 72 -1.78 47.57 -6.53
C PRO A 72 -2.63 46.30 -6.59
N LYS A 73 -3.47 46.19 -5.55
CA LYS A 73 -4.48 45.16 -5.29
C LYS A 73 -5.51 45.04 -6.43
N PRO A 74 -5.75 43.84 -7.00
CA PRO A 74 -6.97 43.57 -7.73
C PRO A 74 -8.14 43.25 -6.80
N SER A 75 -9.27 43.86 -7.17
CA SER A 75 -10.65 43.71 -6.72
C SER A 75 -11.02 42.39 -6.02
N LYS A 76 -11.62 42.51 -4.83
CA LYS A 76 -12.23 41.43 -4.05
C LYS A 76 -13.45 40.86 -4.78
N SER A 77 -13.23 39.82 -5.59
CA SER A 77 -14.29 38.86 -5.92
C SER A 77 -14.62 38.07 -4.65
N LYS A 78 -15.87 38.17 -4.18
CA LYS A 78 -16.43 37.36 -3.08
C LYS A 78 -16.42 35.90 -3.51
N ARG A 79 -15.28 35.23 -3.30
CA ARG A 79 -15.16 33.78 -3.32
C ARG A 79 -15.98 33.26 -2.14
N GLN A 80 -17.12 32.64 -2.43
CA GLN A 80 -17.84 31.84 -1.45
C GLN A 80 -16.83 30.90 -0.79
N LYS A 81 -16.72 30.97 0.55
CA LYS A 81 -15.98 29.97 1.32
C LYS A 81 -16.55 28.60 0.94
N PRO A 82 -15.73 27.64 0.50
CA PRO A 82 -16.15 26.26 0.42
C PRO A 82 -16.70 25.89 1.79
N ILE A 83 -17.96 25.46 1.82
CA ILE A 83 -18.58 24.89 3.01
C ILE A 83 -17.70 23.68 3.36
N PRO A 84 -17.08 23.61 4.55
CA PRO A 84 -16.33 22.43 4.95
C PRO A 84 -17.32 21.24 4.99
N PRO A 85 -17.02 20.08 4.38
CA PRO A 85 -17.88 18.90 4.41
C PRO A 85 -17.94 18.23 5.81
N SER A 86 -17.65 18.97 6.88
CA SER A 86 -17.50 18.46 8.24
C SER A 86 -18.82 18.24 8.99
N SER A 87 -19.98 18.56 8.41
CA SER A 87 -21.27 18.47 9.11
C SER A 87 -22.19 17.34 8.65
N LEU A 88 -21.72 16.40 7.83
CA LEU A 88 -22.50 15.23 7.38
C LEU A 88 -21.96 13.86 7.86
N LEU A 89 -20.91 13.83 8.68
CA LEU A 89 -20.26 12.59 9.13
C LEU A 89 -20.47 12.32 10.63
N ASN A 90 -21.70 12.46 11.12
CA ASN A 90 -22.12 11.77 12.36
C ASN A 90 -22.81 10.43 12.06
N ALA A 91 -22.83 10.00 10.80
CA ALA A 91 -23.16 8.63 10.46
C ALA A 91 -22.03 7.74 11.00
N THR A 92 -22.33 6.93 12.03
CA THR A 92 -21.44 5.86 12.45
C THR A 92 -21.17 5.01 11.20
N PRO A 93 -19.94 4.96 10.66
CA PRO A 93 -19.68 4.46 9.31
C PRO A 93 -19.99 2.97 9.12
N PHE A 94 -20.41 2.30 10.19
CA PHE A 94 -20.64 0.87 10.26
C PHE A 94 -22.03 0.45 10.73
N ALA A 95 -22.98 1.37 10.90
CA ALA A 95 -24.36 1.00 11.23
C ALA A 95 -25.06 0.21 10.09
N ALA A 96 -24.50 0.25 8.88
CA ALA A 96 -25.08 -0.34 7.68
C ALA A 96 -24.47 -1.68 7.27
N PHE A 97 -23.60 -2.32 8.06
CA PHE A 97 -23.34 -3.75 7.85
C PHE A 97 -24.60 -4.49 8.32
N PRO A 98 -25.47 -4.99 7.42
CA PRO A 98 -26.49 -5.90 7.87
C PRO A 98 -25.71 -7.09 8.41
N SER A 99 -25.85 -7.40 9.70
CA SER A 99 -25.60 -8.76 10.17
C SER A 99 -26.25 -9.65 9.13
N SER A 100 -25.45 -10.41 8.39
CA SER A 100 -25.88 -11.00 7.12
C SER A 100 -27.04 -11.94 7.42
N GLY A 101 -28.26 -11.42 7.28
CA GLY A 101 -29.51 -12.15 7.30
C GLY A 101 -29.58 -12.94 6.02
N ILE A 102 -28.73 -13.96 5.89
CA ILE A 102 -28.96 -15.08 5.01
C ILE A 102 -30.16 -15.79 5.63
N SER A 103 -31.35 -15.48 5.11
CA SER A 103 -32.55 -16.28 5.32
C SER A 103 -32.21 -17.71 4.90
N SER A 104 -31.91 -18.53 5.91
CA SER A 104 -31.65 -19.95 5.75
C SER A 104 -32.99 -20.63 5.43
N PRO A 105 -33.08 -21.48 4.40
CA PRO A 105 -34.24 -22.36 4.24
C PRO A 105 -34.29 -23.27 5.46
N THR A 106 -35.42 -23.23 6.18
CA THR A 106 -35.71 -24.04 7.35
C THR A 106 -35.47 -25.53 7.09
N PRO A 107 -34.51 -26.19 7.77
CA PRO A 107 -34.50 -27.63 7.89
C PRO A 107 -35.03 -27.99 9.27
N SER A 108 -36.23 -28.57 9.31
CA SER A 108 -36.75 -29.28 10.48
C SER A 108 -35.87 -30.51 10.71
N GLY A 109 -34.83 -30.37 11.53
CA GLY A 109 -33.90 -31.44 11.86
C GLY A 109 -33.28 -31.22 13.23
N THR A 110 -33.72 -32.00 14.18
CA THR A 110 -33.26 -32.05 15.57
C THR A 110 -31.77 -32.45 15.63
N SER A 111 -30.90 -31.53 15.99
CA SER A 111 -29.53 -31.84 16.45
C SER A 111 -29.14 -30.93 17.61
N THR A 112 -29.29 -31.50 18.80
CA THR A 112 -28.81 -31.00 20.08
C THR A 112 -27.30 -31.28 20.19
N ALA A 113 -26.54 -30.34 20.78
CA ALA A 113 -25.11 -30.39 21.13
C ALA A 113 -24.10 -29.88 20.08
N GLY A 114 -23.75 -28.60 20.17
CA GLY A 114 -22.60 -28.02 19.44
C GLY A 114 -22.43 -26.48 19.49
N ASP A 115 -23.25 -25.72 20.23
CA ASP A 115 -23.34 -24.25 20.07
C ASP A 115 -22.47 -23.42 21.05
N ASN A 116 -21.68 -24.05 21.93
CA ASN A 116 -20.92 -23.32 22.96
C ASN A 116 -19.58 -22.71 22.50
N ASP A 117 -19.12 -22.98 21.27
CA ASP A 117 -17.77 -22.54 20.84
C ASP A 117 -17.76 -21.21 20.07
N ARG A 118 -18.93 -20.68 19.69
CA ARG A 118 -19.02 -19.40 18.96
C ARG A 118 -18.80 -18.16 19.83
N SER A 119 -18.97 -18.26 21.15
CA SER A 119 -18.82 -17.11 22.06
C SER A 119 -17.37 -16.79 22.43
N ASN A 120 -16.43 -17.73 22.25
CA ASN A 120 -15.05 -17.58 22.73
C ASN A 120 -14.11 -16.79 21.80
N ILE A 121 -14.49 -16.53 20.54
CA ILE A 121 -13.59 -15.87 19.58
C ILE A 121 -13.48 -14.36 19.84
N SER A 122 -14.50 -13.75 20.44
CA SER A 122 -14.54 -12.31 20.72
C SER A 122 -13.71 -11.89 21.96
N THR A 123 -13.23 -12.83 22.77
CA THR A 123 -12.54 -12.49 24.03
C THR A 123 -11.05 -12.21 23.86
N LYS A 124 -10.47 -12.51 22.68
CA LYS A 124 -9.04 -12.27 22.45
C LYS A 124 -8.77 -10.77 22.38
N PRO A 125 -7.81 -10.24 23.16
CA PRO A 125 -7.53 -8.82 23.20
C PRO A 125 -6.80 -8.28 21.97
N THR A 126 -6.27 -9.18 21.13
CA THR A 126 -5.54 -8.85 19.90
C THR A 126 -6.18 -9.51 18.68
N CYS A 127 -6.09 -8.82 17.55
CA CYS A 127 -6.54 -9.32 16.26
C CYS A 127 -5.47 -9.07 15.20
N SER A 128 -5.20 -10.07 14.35
CA SER A 128 -4.33 -9.90 13.21
C SER A 128 -5.13 -9.57 11.96
N LEU A 129 -4.66 -8.60 11.18
CA LEU A 129 -5.19 -8.27 9.87
C LEU A 129 -4.17 -8.64 8.81
N ASN A 130 -4.56 -9.53 7.91
CA ASN A 130 -3.74 -9.88 6.76
C ASN A 130 -3.86 -8.80 5.68
N LEU A 131 -2.72 -8.48 5.07
CA LEU A 131 -2.54 -7.47 4.05
C LEU A 131 -2.02 -8.15 2.80
N VAL A 132 -2.69 -7.95 1.67
CA VAL A 132 -2.40 -8.69 0.43
C VAL A 132 -2.23 -7.74 -0.75
N CYS A 133 -1.24 -7.98 -1.60
CA CYS A 133 -1.06 -7.25 -2.84
C CYS A 133 -0.79 -8.25 -3.96
N TYR A 134 -1.77 -8.42 -4.86
CA TYR A 134 -1.61 -9.25 -6.05
C TYR A 134 -0.86 -8.50 -7.14
N ARG A 135 0.12 -9.17 -7.74
CA ARG A 135 0.98 -8.61 -8.78
C ARG A 135 1.00 -9.56 -9.95
N LYS A 136 0.93 -8.99 -11.16
CA LYS A 136 1.22 -9.75 -12.38
C LYS A 136 2.73 -10.03 -12.44
N GLY A 137 3.13 -11.22 -12.89
CA GLY A 137 4.52 -11.62 -13.06
C GLY A 137 5.07 -12.56 -11.98
N SER A 138 6.40 -12.72 -11.95
CA SER A 138 7.12 -13.72 -11.14
C SER A 138 7.01 -13.54 -9.61
N THR A 139 6.64 -12.33 -9.15
CA THR A 139 6.51 -12.04 -7.72
C THR A 139 5.16 -12.48 -7.13
N GLY A 140 4.17 -12.79 -7.97
CA GLY A 140 2.87 -13.32 -7.55
C GLY A 140 2.15 -12.47 -6.49
N CYS A 141 1.92 -13.06 -5.32
CA CYS A 141 1.18 -12.46 -4.23
C CYS A 141 2.12 -12.10 -3.07
N VAL A 142 2.14 -10.81 -2.67
CA VAL A 142 2.87 -10.36 -1.48
C VAL A 142 1.90 -10.25 -0.32
N MET A 143 2.19 -10.95 0.77
CA MET A 143 1.40 -10.93 2.00
C MET A 143 2.20 -10.37 3.17
N ARG A 144 1.54 -9.54 3.98
CA ARG A 144 2.01 -9.04 5.27
C ARG A 144 0.89 -9.17 6.30
N GLN A 145 1.24 -9.05 7.56
CA GLN A 145 0.27 -9.09 8.66
C GLN A 145 0.59 -7.96 9.62
N ILE A 146 -0.45 -7.28 10.09
CA ILE A 146 -0.38 -6.31 11.18
C ILE A 146 -1.26 -6.79 12.33
N VAL A 147 -0.96 -6.36 13.55
CA VAL A 147 -1.68 -6.78 14.76
C VAL A 147 -2.25 -5.57 15.47
N VAL A 148 -3.57 -5.57 15.64
CA VAL A 148 -4.31 -4.54 16.37
C VAL A 148 -4.65 -5.03 17.77
N THR A 149 -4.83 -4.09 18.70
CA THR A 149 -5.29 -4.34 20.06
C THR A 149 -6.37 -3.31 20.40
N SER A 150 -7.38 -3.71 21.16
CA SER A 150 -8.37 -2.80 21.71
C SER A 150 -8.23 -2.79 23.23
N GLN A 151 -8.17 -1.60 23.82
CA GLN A 151 -8.03 -1.44 25.26
C GLN A 151 -9.22 -2.05 26.03
N ASP A 152 -10.43 -1.96 25.48
CA ASP A 152 -11.67 -2.40 26.12
C ASP A 152 -11.77 -3.92 26.27
N ARG A 153 -10.93 -4.67 25.54
CA ARG A 153 -10.88 -6.14 25.60
C ARG A 153 -9.96 -6.68 26.69
N TRP A 154 -9.31 -5.81 27.46
CA TRP A 154 -8.42 -6.20 28.56
C TRP A 154 -9.13 -6.06 29.91
N ASN A 155 -8.97 -7.06 30.78
CA ASN A 155 -9.53 -7.02 32.14
C ASN A 155 -8.94 -5.90 33.01
N SER A 156 -7.74 -5.41 32.69
CA SER A 156 -7.06 -4.38 33.46
C SER A 156 -6.12 -3.54 32.60
N TYR A 157 -6.20 -2.21 32.77
CA TYR A 157 -5.31 -1.26 32.11
C TYR A 157 -3.82 -1.50 32.42
N LYS A 158 -3.50 -2.01 33.62
CA LYS A 158 -2.10 -2.34 33.99
C LYS A 158 -1.54 -3.47 33.13
N VAL A 159 -2.35 -4.51 32.90
CA VAL A 159 -1.98 -5.66 32.06
C VAL A 159 -1.86 -5.23 30.60
N TYR A 160 -2.79 -4.41 30.11
CA TYR A 160 -2.72 -3.82 28.78
C TYR A 160 -1.43 -3.02 28.56
N LYS A 161 -1.09 -2.13 29.51
CA LYS A 161 0.10 -1.29 29.43
C LYS A 161 1.39 -2.12 29.44
N ASP A 162 1.48 -3.12 30.32
CA ASP A 162 2.63 -4.02 30.39
C ASP A 162 2.80 -4.82 29.09
N PHE A 163 1.70 -5.37 28.55
CA PHE A 163 1.70 -6.07 27.28
C PHE A 163 2.10 -5.17 26.10
N PHE A 164 1.63 -3.93 26.08
CA PHE A 164 1.98 -2.94 25.07
C PHE A 164 3.47 -2.58 25.10
N LEU A 165 4.07 -2.45 26.28
CA LEU A 165 5.50 -2.22 26.44
C LEU A 165 6.34 -3.40 25.92
N LYS A 166 5.85 -4.63 26.12
CA LYS A 166 6.50 -5.85 25.63
C LYS A 166 6.39 -6.02 24.10
N HIS A 167 5.36 -5.44 23.48
CA HIS A 167 5.04 -5.61 22.07
C HIS A 167 4.81 -4.26 21.36
N PRO A 168 5.90 -3.53 21.00
CA PRO A 168 5.79 -2.19 20.44
C PRO A 168 5.15 -2.13 19.04
N ASN A 169 4.99 -3.28 18.37
CA ASN A 169 4.37 -3.39 17.06
C ASN A 169 2.82 -3.46 17.12
N LEU A 170 2.24 -3.46 18.32
CA LEU A 170 0.78 -3.43 18.49
C LEU A 170 0.22 -2.08 18.10
N ILE A 171 -0.93 -2.12 17.45
CA ILE A 171 -1.64 -0.95 16.94
C ILE A 171 -2.86 -0.69 17.83
N PRO A 172 -2.87 0.37 18.66
CA PRO A 172 -3.94 0.65 19.62
C PRO A 172 -4.95 1.72 19.17
N SER A 173 -4.67 2.50 18.12
CA SER A 173 -5.55 3.56 17.61
C SER A 173 -5.70 3.53 16.10
N ASP A 174 -6.79 4.12 15.59
CA ASP A 174 -7.09 4.18 14.16
C ASP A 174 -6.05 4.97 13.37
N GLU A 175 -5.54 6.08 13.93
CA GLU A 175 -4.42 6.83 13.34
C GLU A 175 -3.20 5.93 13.10
N ARG A 176 -2.84 5.13 14.11
CA ARG A 176 -1.71 4.20 14.01
C ARG A 176 -2.00 3.06 13.05
N LEU A 177 -3.24 2.58 12.98
CA LEU A 177 -3.66 1.55 12.03
C LEU A 177 -3.41 2.00 10.59
N PHE A 178 -3.90 3.18 10.21
CA PHE A 178 -3.70 3.67 8.85
C PHE A 178 -2.25 4.09 8.57
N LYS A 179 -1.51 4.60 9.56
CA LYS A 179 -0.06 4.84 9.43
C LYS A 179 0.71 3.55 9.15
N GLU A 180 0.46 2.49 9.91
CA GLU A 180 1.13 1.21 9.71
C GLU A 180 0.68 0.53 8.42
N LEU A 181 -0.61 0.56 8.06
CA LEU A 181 -1.10 0.10 6.75
C LEU A 181 -0.31 0.76 5.60
N ARG A 182 -0.20 2.09 5.62
CA ARG A 182 0.53 2.86 4.60
C ARG A 182 2.01 2.57 4.60
N LYS A 183 2.63 2.44 5.78
CA LYS A 183 4.04 2.12 5.94
C LYS A 183 4.35 0.72 5.41
N THR A 184 3.57 -0.30 5.78
CA THR A 184 3.74 -1.67 5.31
C THR A 184 3.56 -1.77 3.80
N TYR A 185 2.55 -1.10 3.24
CA TYR A 185 2.37 -1.06 1.79
C TYR A 185 3.55 -0.38 1.07
N LEU A 186 3.94 0.83 1.49
CA LEU A 186 4.98 1.60 0.80
C LEU A 186 6.39 1.05 1.00
N LYS A 187 6.73 0.56 2.20
CA LYS A 187 8.07 0.06 2.52
C LYS A 187 8.21 -1.41 2.23
N ASP A 188 7.29 -2.24 2.73
CA ASP A 188 7.49 -3.70 2.76
C ASP A 188 6.91 -4.41 1.54
N MET A 189 5.87 -3.84 0.92
CA MET A 189 5.29 -4.40 -0.30
C MET A 189 5.88 -3.72 -1.54
N CYS A 190 5.85 -2.39 -1.64
CA CYS A 190 6.31 -1.69 -2.85
C CYS A 190 7.84 -1.70 -2.98
N GLY A 191 8.56 -1.54 -1.88
CA GLY A 191 10.01 -1.32 -1.92
C GLY A 191 10.38 0.05 -2.52
N PHE A 192 11.68 0.35 -2.52
CA PHE A 192 12.17 1.67 -2.91
C PHE A 192 11.93 2.00 -4.40
N TRP A 193 12.33 1.11 -5.31
CA TRP A 193 12.25 1.33 -6.75
C TRP A 193 10.81 1.50 -7.22
N ARG A 194 9.91 0.62 -6.81
CA ARG A 194 8.50 0.70 -7.21
C ARG A 194 7.85 1.97 -6.68
N ARG A 195 8.17 2.40 -5.46
CA ARG A 195 7.58 3.63 -4.91
C ARG A 195 7.84 4.85 -5.79
N ASN A 196 9.06 4.96 -6.31
CA ASN A 196 9.51 6.12 -7.08
C ASN A 196 9.25 5.99 -8.59
N PHE A 197 9.40 4.78 -9.15
CA PHE A 197 9.33 4.55 -10.61
C PHE A 197 8.06 3.84 -11.08
N SER A 198 7.22 3.34 -10.17
CA SER A 198 5.96 2.71 -10.59
C SER A 198 4.97 3.74 -11.11
N LEU A 199 4.51 3.49 -12.34
CA LEU A 199 3.36 4.17 -12.94
C LEU A 199 2.04 3.71 -12.31
N LYS A 200 2.03 2.54 -11.67
CA LYS A 200 0.88 2.04 -10.90
C LYS A 200 0.93 2.61 -9.48
N THR A 201 -0.19 3.14 -9.02
CA THR A 201 -0.41 3.59 -7.64
C THR A 201 -1.55 2.82 -6.99
N LEU A 202 -1.65 2.87 -5.66
CA LEU A 202 -2.81 2.33 -4.97
C LEU A 202 -4.06 3.06 -5.45
N ARG A 203 -5.02 2.33 -6.01
CA ARG A 203 -6.28 2.90 -6.54
C ARG A 203 -7.43 2.69 -5.58
N ARG A 204 -7.50 1.52 -4.93
CA ARG A 204 -8.53 1.18 -3.95
C ARG A 204 -8.04 0.11 -2.99
N LEU A 205 -8.70 0.03 -1.83
CA LEU A 205 -8.55 -1.05 -0.87
C LEU A 205 -9.78 -1.94 -0.98
N ARG A 206 -9.57 -3.25 -1.07
CA ARG A 206 -10.66 -4.24 -1.21
C ARG A 206 -10.60 -5.24 -0.08
N LEU A 207 -11.74 -5.64 0.47
CA LEU A 207 -11.80 -6.70 1.46
C LEU A 207 -11.91 -8.05 0.76
N LEU A 208 -11.09 -9.00 1.16
CA LEU A 208 -11.08 -10.37 0.66
C LEU A 208 -11.49 -11.33 1.77
N SER A 209 -12.25 -12.36 1.42
CA SER A 209 -12.57 -13.49 2.30
C SER A 209 -11.87 -14.75 1.82
N TYR A 210 -11.37 -15.53 2.77
CA TYR A 210 -10.60 -16.75 2.57
C TYR A 210 -11.22 -17.87 3.41
N THR A 211 -11.36 -19.02 2.76
CA THR A 211 -11.56 -20.31 3.42
C THR A 211 -10.30 -21.13 3.19
N SER A 212 -9.97 -22.08 4.07
CA SER A 212 -8.78 -22.93 3.95
C SER A 212 -8.68 -23.67 2.62
N THR A 213 -9.80 -23.93 1.96
CA THR A 213 -9.90 -24.73 0.74
C THR A 213 -10.20 -23.91 -0.52
N THR A 214 -10.56 -22.63 -0.40
CA THR A 214 -11.10 -21.84 -1.52
C THR A 214 -10.18 -20.70 -1.93
N ARG A 215 -10.26 -20.33 -3.21
CA ARG A 215 -9.60 -19.11 -3.68
C ARG A 215 -10.18 -17.88 -2.96
N PRO A 216 -9.38 -16.82 -2.81
CA PRO A 216 -9.83 -15.59 -2.17
C PRO A 216 -10.94 -14.96 -2.99
N VAL A 217 -12.06 -14.64 -2.33
CA VAL A 217 -13.22 -14.02 -2.98
C VAL A 217 -13.35 -12.58 -2.48
N PRO A 218 -13.52 -11.60 -3.38
CA PRO A 218 -13.79 -10.23 -2.96
C PRO A 218 -15.11 -10.15 -2.22
N VAL A 219 -15.08 -9.58 -1.02
CA VAL A 219 -16.29 -9.26 -0.26
C VAL A 219 -16.84 -7.95 -0.82
N PRO A 220 -18.11 -7.93 -1.28
CA PRO A 220 -18.72 -6.69 -1.74
C PRO A 220 -18.83 -5.74 -0.54
N LEU A 221 -18.09 -4.64 -0.61
CA LEU A 221 -18.27 -3.48 0.25
C LEU A 221 -18.98 -2.41 -0.55
N ASP A 222 -19.79 -1.59 0.12
CA ASP A 222 -20.38 -0.43 -0.53
C ASP A 222 -19.28 0.52 -1.02
N GLU A 223 -19.51 1.16 -2.18
CA GLU A 223 -18.51 2.03 -2.80
C GLU A 223 -18.18 3.21 -1.88
N PHE A 224 -19.17 3.70 -1.11
CA PHE A 224 -18.97 4.71 -0.09
C PHE A 224 -17.98 4.25 0.99
N THR A 225 -18.18 3.04 1.54
CA THR A 225 -17.26 2.46 2.53
C THR A 225 -15.86 2.28 1.94
N MET A 226 -15.74 1.81 0.69
CA MET A 226 -14.44 1.67 0.03
C MET A 226 -13.73 3.02 -0.13
N GLN A 227 -14.47 4.07 -0.49
CA GLN A 227 -13.95 5.42 -0.62
C GLN A 227 -13.55 5.99 0.74
N GLU A 228 -14.31 5.71 1.80
CA GLU A 228 -14.00 6.13 3.17
C GLU A 228 -12.73 5.45 3.68
N VAL A 229 -12.60 4.13 3.50
CA VAL A 229 -11.38 3.38 3.84
C VAL A 229 -10.16 3.96 3.12
N LEU A 230 -10.30 4.28 1.84
CA LEU A 230 -9.23 4.86 1.04
C LEU A 230 -8.90 6.29 1.48
N TRP A 231 -9.91 7.08 1.83
CA TRP A 231 -9.71 8.43 2.37
C TRP A 231 -8.97 8.36 3.70
N ALA A 232 -9.36 7.45 4.58
CA ALA A 232 -8.77 7.24 5.88
C ALA A 232 -7.30 6.80 5.77
N TYR A 233 -7.02 5.89 4.85
CA TYR A 233 -5.66 5.48 4.50
C TYR A 233 -4.76 6.65 4.05
N ASN A 234 -5.31 7.61 3.30
CA ASN A 234 -4.55 8.76 2.81
C ASN A 234 -4.33 9.85 3.87
N HIS A 235 -5.24 9.95 4.84
CA HIS A 235 -5.24 11.00 5.87
C HIS A 235 -5.23 10.39 7.28
N PRO A 236 -4.23 9.60 7.68
CA PRO A 236 -4.25 8.97 8.99
C PRO A 236 -4.32 9.97 10.15
N SER A 237 -3.78 11.18 9.98
CA SER A 237 -3.79 12.24 10.99
C SER A 237 -5.15 12.90 11.21
N SER A 238 -6.17 12.59 10.39
CA SER A 238 -7.53 13.08 10.66
C SER A 238 -8.23 12.28 11.76
N PHE A 239 -7.70 11.11 12.12
CA PHE A 239 -8.21 10.30 13.22
C PHE A 239 -7.46 10.64 14.50
N GLY A 240 -8.20 10.75 15.60
CA GLY A 240 -7.65 10.95 16.93
C GLY A 240 -7.36 9.62 17.62
N THR A 241 -7.80 9.54 18.87
CA THR A 241 -7.74 8.32 19.70
C THR A 241 -8.93 7.38 19.49
N GLU A 242 -9.66 7.56 18.39
CA GLU A 242 -10.79 6.73 18.00
C GLU A 242 -10.32 5.30 17.68
N THR A 243 -11.24 4.34 17.84
CA THR A 243 -10.98 2.90 17.69
C THR A 243 -12.05 2.19 16.84
N ASP A 244 -12.83 2.95 16.08
CA ASP A 244 -13.94 2.42 15.27
C ASP A 244 -13.42 1.49 14.16
N TRP A 245 -12.27 1.84 13.56
CA TRP A 245 -11.62 1.00 12.55
C TRP A 245 -10.94 -0.21 13.17
N ILE A 246 -10.34 -0.07 14.35
CA ILE A 246 -9.85 -1.22 15.12
C ILE A 246 -10.99 -2.19 15.42
N GLU A 247 -12.12 -1.69 15.91
CA GLU A 247 -13.28 -2.53 16.21
C GLU A 247 -13.87 -3.16 14.94
N TRP A 248 -13.85 -2.44 13.81
CA TRP A 248 -14.13 -3.03 12.51
C TRP A 248 -13.19 -4.20 12.19
N VAL A 249 -11.88 -4.08 12.41
CA VAL A 249 -10.92 -5.20 12.22
C VAL A 249 -11.25 -6.40 13.12
N PHE A 250 -11.66 -6.18 14.37
CA PHE A 250 -12.11 -7.27 15.24
C PHE A 250 -13.39 -7.95 14.70
N ARG A 251 -14.34 -7.18 14.17
CA ARG A 251 -15.57 -7.72 13.55
C ARG A 251 -15.30 -8.53 12.28
N LEU A 252 -14.18 -8.29 11.60
CA LEU A 252 -13.74 -9.12 10.48
C LEU A 252 -13.32 -10.54 10.92
N ARG A 253 -13.04 -10.77 12.21
CA ARG A 253 -12.66 -12.09 12.71
C ARG A 253 -13.89 -12.98 12.83
N GLN A 254 -14.06 -13.91 11.90
CA GLN A 254 -15.11 -14.94 11.95
C GLN A 254 -14.49 -16.33 12.16
N PRO A 255 -15.16 -17.26 12.88
CA PRO A 255 -14.67 -18.63 13.09
C PRO A 255 -14.33 -19.34 11.78
N ASP A 256 -15.26 -19.25 10.83
CA ASP A 256 -15.24 -20.06 9.61
C ASP A 256 -14.64 -19.32 8.41
N LYS A 257 -14.36 -18.01 8.56
CA LYS A 257 -13.91 -17.14 7.47
C LYS A 257 -12.79 -16.22 7.93
N ARG A 258 -11.69 -16.25 7.18
CA ARG A 258 -10.58 -15.31 7.38
C ARG A 258 -10.75 -14.15 6.41
N HIS A 259 -10.47 -12.94 6.86
CA HIS A 259 -10.50 -11.76 6.01
C HIS A 259 -9.09 -11.19 5.82
N ALA A 260 -8.85 -10.56 4.68
CA ALA A 260 -7.65 -9.78 4.42
C ALA A 260 -7.99 -8.50 3.67
N LEU A 261 -7.15 -7.49 3.84
CA LEU A 261 -7.24 -6.24 3.09
C LEU A 261 -6.29 -6.29 1.89
N GLU A 262 -6.85 -6.16 0.70
CA GLU A 262 -6.13 -6.16 -0.55
C GLU A 262 -5.83 -4.74 -1.04
N PHE A 263 -4.57 -4.52 -1.40
CA PHE A 263 -4.07 -3.32 -2.06
C PHE A 263 -4.21 -3.50 -3.57
N VAL A 264 -5.25 -2.89 -4.15
CA VAL A 264 -5.49 -2.93 -5.60
C VAL A 264 -4.75 -1.76 -6.25
N GLU A 265 -3.67 -2.09 -6.96
CA GLU A 265 -2.89 -1.15 -7.73
C GLU A 265 -3.52 -0.91 -9.10
N GLY A 266 -3.52 0.34 -9.56
CA GLY A 266 -4.00 0.73 -10.89
C GLY A 266 -3.08 1.76 -11.53
N TRP A 267 -3.17 1.90 -12.85
CA TRP A 267 -2.43 2.91 -13.61
C TRP A 267 -2.83 4.31 -13.16
N ASN A 268 -1.82 5.15 -12.90
CA ASN A 268 -2.04 6.54 -12.53
C ASN A 268 -1.85 7.44 -13.75
N PRO A 269 -2.92 8.07 -14.26
CA PRO A 269 -2.84 8.88 -15.47
C PRO A 269 -1.92 10.09 -15.30
N THR A 270 -1.81 10.67 -14.09
CA THR A 270 -0.94 11.83 -13.86
C THR A 270 0.53 11.44 -13.90
N ARG A 271 0.90 10.26 -13.36
CA ARG A 271 2.27 9.75 -13.47
C ARG A 271 2.62 9.37 -14.90
N ILE A 272 1.70 8.77 -15.64
CA ILE A 272 1.90 8.44 -17.05
C ILE A 272 2.07 9.72 -17.88
N ALA A 273 1.21 10.71 -17.69
CA ALA A 273 1.28 11.99 -18.38
C ALA A 273 2.60 12.73 -18.05
N ALA A 274 3.01 12.75 -16.78
CA ALA A 274 4.28 13.33 -16.36
C ALA A 274 5.48 12.62 -17.00
N LEU A 275 5.46 11.27 -17.04
CA LEU A 275 6.50 10.50 -17.70
C LEU A 275 6.54 10.75 -19.22
N GLY A 276 5.38 10.96 -19.84
CA GLY A 276 5.31 11.29 -21.26
C GLY A 276 5.70 12.73 -21.59
N ALA A 277 5.44 13.68 -20.70
CA ALA A 277 5.84 15.07 -20.86
C ALA A 277 7.37 15.27 -20.71
N LEU A 278 8.03 14.42 -19.92
CA LEU A 278 9.45 14.56 -19.60
C LEU A 278 10.37 14.48 -20.85
N PRO A 279 10.22 13.48 -21.75
CA PRO A 279 10.93 13.46 -23.04
C PRO A 279 10.63 14.67 -23.93
N CYS A 280 9.40 15.17 -23.94
CA CYS A 280 9.03 16.35 -24.73
C CYS A 280 9.82 17.57 -24.24
N VAL A 281 9.80 17.83 -22.93
CA VAL A 281 10.55 18.94 -22.31
C VAL A 281 12.05 18.77 -22.52
N ALA A 282 12.59 17.56 -22.32
CA ALA A 282 13.99 17.26 -22.54
C ALA A 282 14.42 17.50 -24.00
N SER A 283 13.62 17.05 -24.98
CA SER A 283 13.90 17.25 -26.40
C SER A 283 13.90 18.72 -26.80
N THR A 284 12.97 19.51 -26.24
CA THR A 284 12.90 20.96 -26.49
C THR A 284 14.11 21.67 -25.87
N LEU A 285 14.50 21.31 -24.64
CA LEU A 285 15.69 21.87 -24.00
C LEU A 285 16.97 21.55 -24.78
N VAL A 286 17.14 20.32 -25.24
CA VAL A 286 18.29 19.93 -26.08
C VAL A 286 18.32 20.75 -27.36
N GLY A 287 17.17 20.91 -28.05
CA GLY A 287 17.09 21.72 -29.26
C GLY A 287 17.46 23.19 -29.03
N VAL A 288 17.01 23.79 -27.93
CA VAL A 288 17.32 25.18 -27.57
C VAL A 288 18.80 25.36 -27.24
N VAL A 289 19.35 24.48 -26.40
CA VAL A 289 20.77 24.53 -26.01
C VAL A 289 21.67 24.33 -27.23
N TRP A 290 21.34 23.36 -28.09
CA TRP A 290 22.11 23.08 -29.30
C TRP A 290 22.07 24.26 -30.28
N SER A 291 20.89 24.80 -30.54
CA SER A 291 20.72 25.95 -31.45
C SER A 291 21.48 27.18 -30.95
N ALA A 292 21.56 27.39 -29.63
CA ALA A 292 22.30 28.49 -29.03
C ALA A 292 23.83 28.32 -29.13
N LEU A 293 24.34 27.09 -29.16
CA LEU A 293 25.78 26.81 -29.17
C LEU A 293 26.37 26.77 -30.59
N GLU A 294 25.73 26.08 -31.53
CA GLU A 294 26.30 25.83 -32.86
C GLU A 294 25.77 26.78 -33.96
N GLY A 295 24.65 27.46 -33.71
CA GLY A 295 24.00 28.30 -34.72
C GLY A 295 23.33 27.53 -35.87
N ASP A 296 23.48 26.21 -35.95
CA ASP A 296 22.75 25.34 -36.89
C ASP A 296 21.41 24.88 -36.30
N VAL A 297 20.40 25.73 -36.51
CA VAL A 297 19.02 25.49 -36.08
C VAL A 297 18.39 24.28 -36.80
N GLN A 298 18.80 24.00 -38.04
CA GLN A 298 18.17 22.96 -38.86
C GLN A 298 18.52 21.55 -38.35
N THR A 299 19.78 21.32 -38.03
CA THR A 299 20.23 20.03 -37.47
C THR A 299 19.65 19.81 -36.07
N ALA A 300 19.62 20.85 -35.23
CA ALA A 300 19.05 20.79 -33.88
C ALA A 300 17.58 20.36 -33.87
N PHE A 301 16.74 20.95 -34.73
CA PHE A 301 15.32 20.58 -34.82
C PHE A 301 15.11 19.16 -35.36
N THR A 302 15.97 18.71 -36.28
CA THR A 302 15.87 17.35 -36.84
C THR A 302 16.15 16.30 -35.77
N VAL A 303 17.20 16.48 -34.97
CA VAL A 303 17.54 15.57 -33.86
C VAL A 303 16.47 15.58 -32.77
N ALA A 304 15.97 16.78 -32.40
CA ALA A 304 14.90 16.90 -31.41
C ALA A 304 13.60 16.21 -31.88
N GLY A 305 13.22 16.39 -33.15
CA GLY A 305 12.05 15.73 -33.76
C GLY A 305 12.18 14.21 -33.80
N PHE A 306 13.38 13.69 -34.09
CA PHE A 306 13.64 12.26 -34.04
C PHE A 306 13.47 11.68 -32.63
N MET A 307 14.04 12.33 -31.61
CA MET A 307 13.88 11.93 -30.21
C MET A 307 12.42 11.95 -29.75
N LEU A 308 11.68 12.98 -30.15
CA LEU A 308 10.24 13.08 -29.86
C LEU A 308 9.44 11.96 -30.52
N SER A 309 9.79 11.59 -31.75
CA SER A 309 9.15 10.48 -32.47
C SER A 309 9.37 9.14 -31.78
N ILE A 310 10.59 8.86 -31.31
CA ILE A 310 10.87 7.65 -30.53
C ILE A 310 10.07 7.66 -29.21
N ALA A 311 10.04 8.79 -28.51
CA ALA A 311 9.30 8.91 -27.25
C ALA A 311 7.80 8.68 -27.44
N THR A 312 7.19 9.21 -28.50
CA THR A 312 5.77 9.01 -28.79
C THR A 312 5.45 7.55 -29.11
N VAL A 313 6.30 6.86 -29.88
CA VAL A 313 6.14 5.41 -30.14
C VAL A 313 6.22 4.60 -28.85
N LEU A 314 7.19 4.89 -27.96
CA LEU A 314 7.31 4.22 -26.66
C LEU A 314 6.08 4.46 -25.77
N LEU A 315 5.54 5.68 -25.76
CA LEU A 315 4.32 6.00 -25.01
C LEU A 315 3.09 5.29 -25.58
N ALA A 316 2.97 5.20 -26.91
CA ALA A 316 1.90 4.46 -27.56
C ALA A 316 1.95 2.96 -27.20
N LEU A 317 3.14 2.34 -27.22
CA LEU A 317 3.33 0.96 -26.79
C LEU A 317 2.98 0.77 -25.30
N LEU A 318 3.41 1.70 -24.43
CA LEU A 318 3.04 1.68 -23.02
C LEU A 318 1.53 1.81 -22.82
N ALA A 319 0.84 2.63 -23.60
CA ALA A 319 -0.61 2.79 -23.54
C ALA A 319 -1.33 1.49 -23.95
N VAL A 320 -0.88 0.82 -25.02
CA VAL A 320 -1.42 -0.47 -25.45
C VAL A 320 -1.25 -1.53 -24.37
N ILE A 321 -0.04 -1.67 -23.81
CA ILE A 321 0.24 -2.63 -22.73
C ILE A 321 -0.62 -2.32 -21.50
N SER A 322 -0.80 -1.03 -21.18
CA SER A 322 -1.62 -0.60 -20.05
C SER A 322 -3.11 -0.93 -20.25
N GLY A 323 -3.62 -0.78 -21.48
CA GLY A 323 -5.00 -1.06 -21.85
C GLY A 323 -5.34 -2.55 -21.78
N VAL A 324 -4.44 -3.43 -22.25
CA VAL A 324 -4.63 -4.90 -22.19
C VAL A 324 -4.66 -5.41 -20.75
N ASP A 325 -4.02 -4.67 -19.84
CA ASP A 325 -3.89 -5.02 -18.43
C ASP A 325 -5.08 -4.61 -17.56
N SER A 326 -5.93 -3.72 -18.07
CA SER A 326 -7.05 -3.05 -17.38
C SER A 326 -8.33 -3.88 -17.46
#